data_AF-A0A3D1BHA9-F1
#
_entry.id   AF-A0A3D1BHA9-F1
#
_cell.length_a   1.000
_cell.length_b   1.000
_cell.length_c   1.000
_cell.angle_alpha   90.00
_cell.angle_beta   90.00
_cell.angle_gamma   90.00
#
_symmetry.space_group_name_H-M   'P 1'
#
loop_
_entity.id
_entity.type
_entity.pdbx_description
1 polymer ?
#
loop_
_entity_poly.entity_id
_entity_poly.type
_entity_poly.pdbx_seq_one_letter_code
_entity_poly.pdbx_strand_id
1 'polypeptide(L)'
;FNSPESPLYNKSKVLYGMHLAKPEIVKEERCFLVEGYTDVMAMHQAGVRNVVASSGTALTPGQIQLIRRFTKNVTVIFDGDAAGIRASLRGIDLLLAEGMAVKVVLLPDGDDPDTYAKKVGSDALNKAIHDDAQDFLEFKARLLADEAGSDPLKRADMVRSVVTSIAAIPDAIQRSVYLQTSASQLGLSEDVLGAEVAKTLHAAAMAEQKRSAQQAARGPQPQGLPPQHDPGMPPPEAMAEQVEVDPRTVVEDDLIRALLEYATDTVSVTLEAETDGEAAEVLEVPFAELVIHRLEEEGIQMRQPMNQTLVQRFSAELDHERILTPEQLTQDQDHDVQQKVAGAMIQQHVLSPNWSERHKIYPVVEKDQLMDLLESALRRLHLWDLKKASAEVSAQLQGADLPVDTERDLLAQKVEIDAQIRQTLAHFGTVILP
;
A
#
# COMPACT_ATOMS: atom_id res chain seq x y z
N PHE A 1 15.71 13.42 -7.49
CA PHE A 1 15.58 12.71 -6.20
C PHE A 1 14.21 12.07 -6.15
N ASN A 2 14.14 10.77 -5.84
CA ASN A 2 12.87 10.06 -5.66
C ASN A 2 12.57 9.95 -4.17
N SER A 3 11.29 10.01 -3.80
CA SER A 3 10.84 9.77 -2.42
C SER A 3 11.38 8.42 -1.89
N PRO A 4 11.72 8.32 -0.60
CA PRO A 4 12.14 7.04 0.00
C PRO A 4 10.99 6.03 0.05
N GLU A 5 11.31 4.76 0.31
CA GLU A 5 10.29 3.74 0.60
C GLU A 5 9.45 4.17 1.81
N SER A 6 8.13 3.97 1.73
CA SER A 6 7.20 4.29 2.81
C SER A 6 5.98 3.37 2.75
N PRO A 7 5.12 3.36 3.79
CA PRO A 7 3.86 2.62 3.74
C PRO A 7 2.95 3.01 2.56
N LEU A 8 3.07 4.25 2.06
CA LEU A 8 2.30 4.77 0.93
C LEU A 8 3.04 4.66 -0.42
N TYR A 9 4.36 4.51 -0.42
CA TYR A 9 5.17 4.51 -1.63
C TYR A 9 6.15 3.34 -1.64
N ASN A 10 5.82 2.33 -2.43
CA ASN A 10 6.68 1.16 -2.64
C ASN A 10 7.17 1.11 -4.09
N LYS A 11 8.45 1.42 -4.32
CA LYS A 11 9.03 1.54 -5.68
C LYS A 11 8.91 0.23 -6.47
N SER A 12 9.00 -0.91 -5.80
CA SER A 12 8.89 -2.25 -6.41
C SER A 12 7.47 -2.63 -6.87
N LYS A 13 6.47 -1.78 -6.60
CA LYS A 13 5.07 -2.05 -6.95
C LYS A 13 4.42 -0.94 -7.75
N VAL A 14 5.11 0.19 -7.94
CA VAL A 14 4.59 1.33 -8.68
C VAL A 14 5.34 1.53 -9.98
N LEU A 15 4.59 2.02 -10.98
CA LEU A 15 5.12 2.46 -12.26
C LEU A 15 4.67 3.88 -12.51
N TYR A 16 5.61 4.77 -12.82
CA TYR A 16 5.28 6.14 -13.17
C TYR A 16 4.44 6.16 -14.45
N GLY A 17 3.47 7.07 -14.51
CA GLY A 17 2.55 7.18 -15.64
C GLY A 17 1.39 6.17 -15.64
N MET A 18 1.43 5.09 -14.83
CA MET A 18 0.43 4.01 -14.88
C MET A 18 -1.02 4.48 -14.74
N HIS A 19 -1.28 5.41 -13.82
CA HIS A 19 -2.62 5.97 -13.60
C HIS A 19 -3.20 6.70 -14.82
N LEU A 20 -2.35 7.34 -15.64
CA LEU A 20 -2.75 8.01 -16.89
C LEU A 20 -2.74 7.06 -18.08
N ALA A 21 -1.80 6.12 -18.10
CA ALA A 21 -1.59 5.22 -19.23
C ALA A 21 -2.60 4.08 -19.27
N LYS A 22 -3.16 3.66 -18.12
CA LYS A 22 -4.07 2.51 -18.01
C LYS A 22 -5.19 2.48 -19.06
N PRO A 23 -5.98 3.55 -19.30
CA PRO A 23 -7.05 3.51 -20.29
C PRO A 23 -6.55 3.21 -21.70
N GLU A 24 -5.42 3.80 -22.08
CA GLU A 24 -4.83 3.65 -23.42
C GLU A 24 -4.09 2.31 -23.55
N ILE A 25 -3.48 1.79 -22.47
CA ILE A 25 -2.90 0.44 -22.43
C ILE A 25 -3.97 -0.62 -22.72
N VAL A 26 -5.15 -0.48 -22.12
CA VAL A 26 -6.27 -1.40 -22.34
C VAL A 26 -6.82 -1.25 -23.75
N LYS A 27 -6.98 -0.02 -24.24
CA LYS A 27 -7.54 0.27 -25.57
C LYS A 27 -6.64 -0.22 -26.72
N GLU A 28 -5.34 0.04 -26.63
CA GLU A 28 -4.35 -0.32 -27.64
C GLU A 28 -3.77 -1.73 -27.44
N GLU A 29 -4.21 -2.42 -26.38
CA GLU A 29 -3.70 -3.70 -25.91
C GLU A 29 -2.16 -3.76 -25.82
N ARG A 30 -1.51 -2.64 -25.50
CA ARG A 30 -0.05 -2.53 -25.54
C ARG A 30 0.46 -1.52 -24.53
N CYS A 31 1.55 -1.85 -23.85
CA CYS A 31 2.23 -0.95 -22.91
C CYS A 31 3.65 -0.66 -23.40
N PHE A 32 4.00 0.62 -23.47
CA PHE A 32 5.39 1.06 -23.66
C PHE A 32 6.08 1.19 -22.30
N LEU A 33 7.28 0.61 -22.20
CA LEU A 33 8.12 0.70 -21.01
C LEU A 33 9.41 1.47 -21.36
N VAL A 34 9.64 2.58 -20.66
CA VAL A 34 10.84 3.43 -20.77
C VAL A 34 11.56 3.49 -19.43
N GLU A 35 12.81 3.97 -19.41
CA GLU A 35 13.64 3.98 -18.20
C GLU A 35 13.27 5.14 -17.25
N GLY A 36 13.10 6.35 -17.79
CA GLY A 36 12.91 7.57 -17.04
C GLY A 36 11.46 8.08 -17.01
N TYR A 37 11.10 8.81 -15.95
CA TYR A 37 9.81 9.50 -15.88
C TYR A 37 9.74 10.68 -16.87
N THR A 38 10.87 11.28 -17.23
CA THR A 38 10.98 12.33 -18.26
C THR A 38 10.54 11.81 -19.61
N ASP A 39 10.92 10.58 -19.94
CA ASP A 39 10.59 9.92 -21.19
C ASP A 39 9.08 9.67 -21.28
N VAL A 40 8.47 9.25 -20.17
CA VAL A 40 7.00 9.13 -20.06
C VAL A 40 6.34 10.47 -20.36
N MET A 41 6.84 11.57 -19.78
CA MET A 41 6.28 12.90 -20.03
C MET A 41 6.43 13.33 -21.49
N ALA A 42 7.61 13.13 -22.08
CA ALA A 42 7.89 13.51 -23.46
C ALA A 42 7.05 12.69 -24.46
N MET A 43 6.96 11.38 -24.26
CA MET A 43 6.11 10.49 -25.06
C MET A 43 4.64 10.88 -24.94
N HIS A 44 4.16 11.22 -23.73
CA HIS A 44 2.79 11.66 -23.53
C HIS A 44 2.49 13.01 -24.21
N GLN A 45 3.46 13.93 -24.22
CA GLN A 45 3.38 15.18 -24.99
C GLN A 45 3.37 14.93 -26.50
N ALA A 46 4.10 13.90 -26.95
CA ALA A 46 4.09 13.44 -28.33
C ALA A 46 2.85 12.61 -28.72
N GLY A 47 1.87 12.47 -27.82
CA GLY A 47 0.62 11.74 -28.07
C GLY A 47 0.68 10.23 -27.82
N VAL A 48 1.82 9.69 -27.41
CA VAL A 48 1.98 8.29 -26.98
C VAL A 48 1.60 8.20 -25.50
N ARG A 49 0.38 7.76 -25.21
CA ARG A 49 -0.18 7.82 -23.85
C ARG A 49 -0.13 6.50 -23.08
N ASN A 50 0.05 5.37 -23.77
CA ASN A 50 0.15 4.03 -23.19
C ASN A 50 1.58 3.71 -22.70
N VAL A 51 2.22 4.65 -22.00
CA VAL A 51 3.63 4.59 -21.59
C VAL A 51 3.82 4.66 -20.08
N VAL A 52 4.76 3.87 -19.55
CA VAL A 52 5.12 3.83 -18.13
C VAL A 52 6.64 3.70 -17.91
N ALA A 53 7.12 4.01 -16.71
CA ALA A 53 8.52 3.86 -16.33
C ALA A 53 8.72 3.28 -14.92
N SER A 54 9.86 2.60 -14.69
CA SER A 54 10.25 2.06 -13.38
C SER A 54 10.85 3.10 -12.42
N SER A 55 10.96 4.36 -12.83
CA SER A 55 11.43 5.49 -12.00
C SER A 55 12.80 5.27 -11.36
N GLY A 56 13.77 4.78 -12.14
CA GLY A 56 15.17 4.67 -11.71
C GLY A 56 15.46 3.49 -10.79
N THR A 57 14.63 2.45 -10.81
CA THR A 57 14.94 1.13 -10.25
C THR A 57 14.98 0.08 -11.34
N ALA A 58 15.70 -1.02 -11.09
CA ALA A 58 15.55 -2.21 -11.92
C ALA A 58 14.08 -2.65 -11.95
N LEU A 59 13.62 -3.15 -13.10
CA LEU A 59 12.27 -3.66 -13.26
C LEU A 59 12.02 -4.83 -12.30
N THR A 60 10.91 -4.79 -11.58
CA THR A 60 10.58 -5.78 -10.54
C THR A 60 9.37 -6.65 -10.93
N PRO A 61 9.23 -7.87 -10.39
CA PRO A 61 8.06 -8.72 -10.64
C PRO A 61 6.73 -8.04 -10.28
N GLY A 62 6.69 -7.24 -9.19
CA GLY A 62 5.48 -6.52 -8.79
C GLY A 62 5.02 -5.49 -9.83
N GLN A 63 5.97 -4.76 -10.42
CA GLN A 63 5.69 -3.83 -11.52
C GLN A 63 5.22 -4.57 -12.78
N ILE A 64 5.84 -5.70 -13.13
CA ILE A 64 5.46 -6.51 -14.28
C ILE A 64 4.03 -7.05 -14.12
N GLN A 65 3.71 -7.58 -12.93
CA GLN A 65 2.37 -8.05 -12.61
C GLN A 65 1.34 -6.93 -12.70
N LEU A 66 1.71 -5.69 -12.34
CA LEU A 66 0.84 -4.53 -12.50
C LEU A 66 0.51 -4.26 -13.98
N ILE A 67 1.49 -4.31 -14.88
CA ILE A 67 1.26 -4.17 -16.33
C ILE A 67 0.40 -5.32 -16.84
N ARG A 68 0.73 -6.56 -16.43
CA ARG A 68 0.07 -7.80 -16.86
C ARG A 68 -1.43 -7.83 -16.58
N ARG A 69 -1.91 -7.09 -15.56
CA ARG A 69 -3.35 -6.91 -15.27
C ARG A 69 -4.11 -6.21 -16.40
N PHE A 70 -3.42 -5.42 -17.24
CA PHE A 70 -4.03 -4.60 -18.27
C PHE A 70 -3.69 -5.06 -19.69
N THR A 71 -2.49 -5.60 -19.92
CA THR A 71 -2.10 -6.19 -21.21
C THR A 71 -1.01 -7.25 -21.03
N LYS A 72 -0.91 -8.18 -21.99
CA LYS A 72 0.24 -9.09 -22.13
C LYS A 72 1.31 -8.56 -23.08
N ASN A 73 1.04 -7.50 -23.85
CA ASN A 73 1.96 -7.00 -24.86
C ASN A 73 2.74 -5.79 -24.30
N VAL A 74 4.06 -5.94 -24.21
CA VAL A 74 4.97 -4.90 -23.75
C VAL A 74 5.99 -4.59 -24.83
N THR A 75 6.18 -3.31 -25.12
CA THR A 75 7.26 -2.84 -25.97
C THR A 75 8.21 -2.02 -25.10
N VAL A 76 9.43 -2.52 -24.90
CA VAL A 76 10.49 -1.78 -24.20
C VAL A 76 11.18 -0.87 -25.19
N ILE A 77 11.28 0.42 -24.85
CA ILE A 77 12.00 1.41 -25.67
C ILE A 77 13.32 1.69 -24.96
N PHE A 78 14.41 1.41 -25.65
CA PHE A 78 15.75 1.67 -25.17
C PHE A 78 16.32 2.95 -25.74
N ASP A 79 17.08 3.63 -24.90
CA ASP A 79 17.97 4.70 -25.31
C ASP A 79 19.05 4.13 -26.25
N GLY A 80 19.61 4.99 -27.11
CA GLY A 80 20.66 4.60 -28.07
C GLY A 80 22.02 4.32 -27.43
N ASP A 81 22.08 3.54 -26.34
CA ASP A 81 23.30 3.22 -25.60
C ASP A 81 23.53 1.68 -25.49
N ALA A 82 24.67 1.20 -26.01
CA ALA A 82 24.97 -0.24 -25.99
C ALA A 82 25.18 -0.82 -24.57
N ALA A 83 25.48 0.04 -23.59
CA ALA A 83 25.75 -0.38 -22.22
C ALA A 83 24.47 -0.59 -21.40
N GLY A 84 23.48 0.30 -21.52
CA GLY A 84 22.17 0.20 -20.87
C GLY A 84 21.39 -1.05 -21.31
N ILE A 85 21.41 -1.36 -22.61
CA ILE A 85 20.71 -2.54 -23.17
C ILE A 85 21.12 -3.84 -22.44
N ARG A 86 22.42 -4.08 -22.24
CA ARG A 86 22.93 -5.30 -21.57
C ARG A 86 22.48 -5.38 -20.11
N ALA A 87 22.49 -4.26 -19.39
CA ALA A 87 22.03 -4.22 -18.01
C ALA A 87 20.52 -4.54 -17.93
N SER A 88 19.77 -4.11 -18.94
CA SER A 88 18.33 -4.26 -19.01
C SER A 88 17.84 -5.62 -19.54
N LEU A 89 18.65 -6.41 -20.26
CA LEU A 89 18.29 -7.75 -20.73
C LEU A 89 17.74 -8.65 -19.61
N ARG A 90 18.34 -8.58 -18.41
CA ARG A 90 17.88 -9.37 -17.25
C ARG A 90 16.50 -8.92 -16.77
N GLY A 91 16.23 -7.62 -16.80
CA GLY A 91 14.92 -7.07 -16.47
C GLY A 91 13.85 -7.53 -17.47
N ILE A 92 14.21 -7.65 -18.75
CA ILE A 92 13.30 -8.12 -19.78
C ILE A 92 13.03 -9.62 -19.67
N ASP A 93 14.00 -10.44 -19.28
CA ASP A 93 13.77 -11.87 -19.05
C ASP A 93 12.66 -12.11 -17.99
N LEU A 94 12.47 -11.17 -17.03
CA LEU A 94 11.37 -11.23 -16.07
C LEU A 94 9.99 -11.01 -16.72
N LEU A 95 9.90 -10.21 -17.78
CA LEU A 95 8.67 -10.02 -18.55
C LEU A 95 8.27 -11.33 -19.24
N LEU A 96 9.24 -12.03 -19.85
CA LEU A 96 9.02 -13.34 -20.45
C LEU A 96 8.58 -14.38 -19.40
N ALA A 97 9.19 -14.36 -18.22
CA ALA A 97 8.86 -15.26 -17.11
C ALA A 97 7.40 -15.10 -16.62
N GLU A 98 6.85 -13.89 -16.71
CA GLU A 98 5.44 -13.60 -16.41
C GLU A 98 4.49 -13.90 -17.59
N GLY A 99 5.02 -14.48 -18.69
CA GLY A 99 4.24 -14.87 -19.87
C GLY A 99 3.78 -13.68 -20.71
N MET A 100 4.57 -12.60 -20.72
CA MET A 100 4.31 -11.43 -21.56
C MET A 100 4.90 -11.61 -22.96
N ALA A 101 4.23 -11.05 -23.97
CA ALA A 101 4.76 -10.89 -25.32
C ALA A 101 5.60 -9.60 -25.35
N VAL A 102 6.91 -9.74 -25.52
CA VAL A 102 7.84 -8.62 -25.39
C VAL A 102 8.46 -8.26 -26.72
N LYS A 103 8.36 -6.97 -27.06
CA LYS A 103 9.07 -6.34 -28.16
C LYS A 103 10.06 -5.31 -27.65
N VAL A 104 11.03 -4.98 -28.49
CA VAL A 104 12.04 -3.96 -28.21
C VAL A 104 12.11 -2.97 -29.38
N VAL A 105 12.23 -1.69 -29.05
CA VAL A 105 12.57 -0.62 -29.98
C VAL A 105 13.88 0.00 -29.49
N LEU A 106 14.84 0.12 -30.39
CA LEU A 106 16.07 0.86 -30.16
C LEU A 106 15.96 2.23 -30.81
N LEU A 107 16.15 3.28 -30.03
CA LEU A 107 16.28 4.62 -30.59
C LEU A 107 17.67 4.81 -31.23
N PRO A 108 17.82 5.76 -32.17
CA PRO A 108 19.11 6.07 -32.77
C PRO A 108 20.17 6.44 -31.72
N ASP A 109 21.44 6.16 -32.03
CA ASP A 109 22.56 6.40 -31.12
C ASP A 109 22.55 7.82 -30.53
N GLY A 110 22.59 7.88 -29.20
CA GLY A 110 22.61 9.12 -28.43
C GLY A 110 21.29 9.88 -28.34
N ASP A 111 20.20 9.34 -28.87
CA ASP A 111 18.84 9.84 -28.66
C ASP A 111 18.11 9.02 -27.57
N ASP A 112 17.39 9.72 -26.70
CA ASP A 112 16.41 9.17 -25.76
C ASP A 112 14.98 9.48 -26.28
N PRO A 113 13.90 8.96 -25.66
CA PRO A 113 12.55 9.25 -26.13
C PRO A 113 12.22 10.75 -26.15
N ASP A 114 12.80 11.57 -25.27
CA ASP A 114 12.59 13.02 -25.23
C ASP A 114 13.30 13.75 -26.38
N THR A 115 14.61 13.53 -26.55
CA THR A 115 15.39 14.14 -27.62
C THR A 115 14.93 13.68 -28.99
N TYR A 116 14.60 12.39 -29.13
CA TYR A 116 14.08 11.83 -30.37
C TYR A 116 12.73 12.45 -30.73
N ALA A 117 11.78 12.52 -29.77
CA ALA A 117 10.48 13.15 -29.98
C ALA A 117 10.60 14.61 -30.44
N LYS A 118 11.51 15.38 -29.84
CA LYS A 118 11.78 16.78 -30.23
C LYS A 118 12.39 16.91 -31.63
N LYS A 119 13.19 15.93 -32.05
CA LYS A 119 13.93 15.95 -33.32
C LYS A 119 13.07 15.55 -34.51
N VAL A 120 12.28 14.48 -34.38
CA VAL A 120 11.50 13.92 -35.52
C VAL A 120 10.02 14.29 -35.48
N GLY A 121 9.52 14.75 -34.33
CA GLY A 121 8.10 15.06 -34.13
C GLY A 121 7.24 13.82 -33.83
N SER A 122 6.02 14.08 -33.38
CA SER A 122 5.09 13.07 -32.84
C SER A 122 4.70 11.96 -33.82
N ASP A 123 4.46 12.29 -35.08
CA ASP A 123 4.02 11.30 -36.09
C ASP A 123 5.16 10.36 -36.47
N ALA A 124 6.38 10.90 -36.62
CA ALA A 124 7.55 10.11 -36.96
C ALA A 124 8.01 9.23 -35.79
N LEU A 125 7.92 9.74 -34.55
CA LEU A 125 8.16 8.95 -33.33
C LEU A 125 7.21 7.75 -33.27
N ASN A 126 5.91 7.99 -33.43
CA ASN A 126 4.91 6.91 -33.45
C ASN A 126 5.25 5.89 -34.52
N LYS A 127 5.55 6.35 -35.74
CA LYS A 127 5.90 5.46 -36.83
C LYS A 127 7.14 4.61 -36.52
N ALA A 128 8.21 5.22 -36.02
CA ALA A 128 9.44 4.52 -35.65
C ALA A 128 9.17 3.45 -34.58
N ILE A 129 8.45 3.80 -33.51
CA ILE A 129 8.10 2.86 -32.43
C ILE A 129 7.24 1.69 -32.94
N HIS A 130 6.41 1.92 -33.95
CA HIS A 130 5.57 0.88 -34.54
C HIS A 130 6.31 -0.01 -35.54
N ASP A 131 7.07 0.59 -36.45
CA ASP A 131 7.72 -0.09 -37.57
C ASP A 131 9.01 -0.80 -37.14
N ASP A 132 9.75 -0.24 -36.19
CA ASP A 132 11.06 -0.75 -35.76
C ASP A 132 10.98 -1.72 -34.57
N ALA A 133 9.77 -1.99 -34.06
CA ALA A 133 9.55 -2.90 -32.94
C ALA A 133 9.86 -4.36 -33.31
N GLN A 134 10.92 -4.89 -32.72
CA GLN A 134 11.41 -6.26 -32.96
C GLN A 134 11.05 -7.18 -31.79
N ASP A 135 10.91 -8.48 -32.05
CA ASP A 135 10.75 -9.46 -30.99
C ASP A 135 12.00 -9.49 -30.09
N PHE A 136 11.79 -9.54 -28.77
CA PHE A 136 12.90 -9.46 -27.82
C PHE A 136 13.89 -10.62 -27.95
N LEU A 137 13.42 -11.84 -28.22
CA LEU A 137 14.31 -13.00 -28.26
C LEU A 137 15.18 -12.96 -29.52
N GLU A 138 14.59 -12.56 -30.65
CA GLU A 138 15.34 -12.30 -31.88
C GLU A 138 16.37 -11.18 -31.68
N PHE A 139 15.95 -10.08 -31.05
CA PHE A 139 16.84 -8.97 -30.73
C PHE A 139 18.03 -9.42 -29.87
N LYS A 140 17.76 -10.16 -28.79
CA LYS A 140 18.79 -10.71 -27.88
C LYS A 140 19.73 -11.67 -28.60
N ALA A 141 19.20 -12.55 -29.45
CA ALA A 141 20.01 -13.49 -30.23
C ALA A 141 20.95 -12.76 -31.18
N ARG A 142 20.46 -11.73 -31.90
CA ARG A 142 21.27 -10.92 -32.82
C ARG A 142 22.36 -10.15 -32.09
N LEU A 143 21.99 -9.45 -31.01
CA LEU A 143 22.93 -8.66 -30.20
C LEU A 143 24.09 -9.53 -29.67
N LEU A 144 23.76 -10.69 -29.10
CA LEU A 144 24.78 -11.60 -28.55
C LEU A 144 25.60 -12.29 -29.65
N ALA A 145 25.02 -12.51 -30.84
CA ALA A 145 25.74 -13.09 -31.97
C ALA A 145 26.81 -12.13 -32.50
N ASP A 146 26.48 -10.84 -32.60
CA ASP A 146 27.42 -9.79 -33.00
C ASP A 146 28.57 -9.65 -31.99
N GLU A 147 28.29 -9.78 -30.70
CA GLU A 147 29.32 -9.76 -29.63
C GLU A 147 30.21 -11.02 -29.60
N ALA A 148 29.63 -12.19 -29.86
CA ALA A 148 30.35 -13.45 -29.86
C ALA A 148 31.29 -13.58 -31.06
N GLY A 149 30.90 -13.02 -32.22
CA GLY A 149 31.65 -13.13 -33.46
C GLY A 149 31.93 -14.60 -33.83
N SER A 150 33.22 -14.92 -34.05
CA SER A 150 33.67 -16.27 -34.40
C SER A 150 34.21 -17.08 -33.21
N ASP A 151 34.16 -16.55 -31.99
CA ASP A 151 34.68 -17.24 -30.79
C ASP A 151 33.73 -18.37 -30.37
N PRO A 152 34.18 -19.65 -30.40
CA PRO A 152 33.32 -20.78 -30.05
C PRO A 152 32.80 -20.76 -28.60
N LEU A 153 33.61 -20.26 -27.65
CA LEU A 153 33.22 -20.23 -26.24
C LEU A 153 32.13 -19.18 -26.01
N LYS A 154 32.31 -17.97 -26.57
CA LYS A 154 31.30 -16.91 -26.49
C LYS A 154 30.01 -17.30 -27.21
N ARG A 155 30.11 -18.00 -28.34
CA ARG A 155 28.94 -18.52 -29.05
C ARG A 155 28.17 -19.52 -28.19
N ALA A 156 28.86 -20.40 -27.46
CA ALA A 156 28.21 -21.32 -26.52
C ALA A 156 27.54 -20.59 -25.34
N ASP A 157 28.15 -19.53 -24.80
CA ASP A 157 27.55 -18.71 -23.73
C ASP A 157 26.31 -17.95 -24.20
N MET A 158 26.35 -17.39 -25.41
CA MET A 158 25.17 -16.79 -26.04
C MET A 158 24.02 -17.80 -26.13
N VAL A 159 24.28 -19.00 -26.66
CA VAL A 159 23.26 -20.03 -26.82
C VAL A 159 22.62 -20.38 -25.48
N ARG A 160 23.44 -20.54 -24.42
CA ARG A 160 22.94 -20.76 -23.05
C ARG A 160 22.06 -19.60 -22.54
N SER A 161 22.42 -18.36 -22.84
CA SER A 161 21.63 -17.18 -22.48
C SER A 161 20.25 -17.17 -23.16
N VAL A 162 20.20 -17.45 -24.47
CA VAL A 162 18.94 -17.56 -25.23
C VAL A 162 18.08 -18.72 -24.70
N VAL A 163 18.68 -19.90 -24.47
CA VAL A 163 18.00 -21.07 -23.89
C VAL A 163 17.39 -20.75 -22.53
N THR A 164 18.10 -20.02 -21.68
CA THR A 164 17.60 -19.61 -20.36
C THR A 164 16.35 -18.73 -20.50
N SER A 165 16.34 -17.83 -21.48
CA SER A 165 15.21 -16.94 -21.77
C SER A 165 13.99 -17.71 -22.27
N ILE A 166 14.20 -18.66 -23.18
CA ILE A 166 13.17 -19.57 -23.70
C ILE A 166 12.60 -20.43 -22.57
N ALA A 167 13.46 -20.97 -21.71
CA ALA A 167 13.05 -21.81 -20.58
C ALA A 167 12.22 -21.04 -19.53
N ALA A 168 12.39 -19.72 -19.43
CA ALA A 168 11.60 -18.88 -18.53
C ALA A 168 10.14 -18.75 -18.99
N ILE A 169 9.84 -18.92 -20.29
CA ILE A 169 8.48 -18.78 -20.84
C ILE A 169 7.58 -19.90 -20.28
N PRO A 170 6.49 -19.56 -19.56
CA PRO A 170 5.60 -20.56 -18.97
C PRO A 170 4.88 -21.41 -20.01
N ASP A 171 4.38 -20.77 -21.07
CA ASP A 171 3.57 -21.43 -22.11
C ASP A 171 4.42 -22.34 -23.00
N ALA A 172 4.03 -23.62 -23.08
CA ALA A 172 4.81 -24.63 -23.80
C ALA A 172 4.77 -24.44 -25.32
N ILE A 173 3.68 -23.90 -25.86
CA ILE A 173 3.52 -23.70 -27.30
C ILE A 173 4.37 -22.51 -27.74
N GLN A 174 4.27 -21.38 -27.03
CA GLN A 174 5.13 -20.21 -27.25
C GLN A 174 6.60 -20.60 -27.16
N ARG A 175 6.98 -21.37 -26.13
CA ARG A 175 8.35 -21.86 -25.97
C ARG A 175 8.80 -22.69 -27.18
N SER A 176 7.95 -23.55 -27.72
CA SER A 176 8.25 -24.35 -28.91
C SER A 176 8.46 -23.49 -30.16
N VAL A 177 7.62 -22.47 -30.37
CA VAL A 177 7.74 -21.55 -31.51
C VAL A 177 9.04 -20.75 -31.41
N TYR A 178 9.32 -20.18 -30.24
CA TYR A 178 10.56 -19.43 -30.00
C TYR A 178 11.82 -20.28 -30.14
N LEU A 179 11.76 -21.54 -29.73
CA LEU A 179 12.84 -22.51 -29.90
C LEU A 179 13.15 -22.73 -31.39
N GLN A 180 12.13 -22.95 -32.21
CA GLN A 180 12.28 -23.14 -33.65
C GLN A 180 12.92 -21.90 -34.31
N THR A 181 12.40 -20.71 -34.03
CA THR A 181 12.95 -19.46 -34.58
C THR A 181 14.40 -19.24 -34.15
N SER A 182 14.71 -19.48 -32.87
CA SER A 182 16.06 -19.31 -32.33
C SER A 182 17.05 -20.32 -32.90
N ALA A 183 16.65 -21.58 -33.07
CA ALA A 183 17.48 -22.63 -33.68
C ALA A 183 17.88 -22.24 -35.12
N SER A 184 16.92 -21.75 -35.90
CA SER A 184 17.17 -21.26 -37.26
C SER A 184 18.14 -20.08 -37.30
N GLN A 185 17.97 -19.08 -36.42
CA GLN A 185 18.83 -17.89 -36.39
C GLN A 185 20.26 -18.23 -35.93
N LEU A 186 20.39 -19.15 -34.98
CA LEU A 186 21.69 -19.55 -34.42
C LEU A 186 22.42 -20.60 -35.27
N GLY A 187 21.74 -21.19 -36.26
CA GLY A 187 22.26 -22.27 -37.09
C GLY A 187 22.51 -23.57 -36.30
N LEU A 188 21.64 -23.85 -35.33
CA LEU A 188 21.73 -25.04 -34.48
C LEU A 188 20.56 -25.99 -34.76
N SER A 189 20.76 -27.28 -34.45
CA SER A 189 19.66 -28.26 -34.50
C SER A 189 18.63 -27.95 -33.41
N GLU A 190 17.35 -28.02 -33.77
CA GLU A 190 16.23 -27.90 -32.83
C GLU A 190 16.32 -28.96 -31.71
N ASP A 191 16.79 -30.17 -32.01
CA ASP A 191 16.95 -31.24 -31.03
C ASP A 191 17.98 -30.88 -29.96
N VAL A 192 19.08 -30.24 -30.36
CA VAL A 192 20.16 -29.83 -29.45
C VAL A 192 19.67 -28.70 -28.53
N LEU A 193 18.97 -27.73 -29.10
CA LEU A 193 18.42 -26.60 -28.34
C LEU A 193 17.29 -27.07 -27.40
N GLY A 194 16.44 -28.00 -27.88
CA GLY A 194 15.38 -28.65 -27.11
C GLY A 194 15.91 -29.44 -25.92
N ALA A 195 16.97 -30.22 -26.11
CA ALA A 195 17.61 -30.96 -25.03
C ALA A 195 18.15 -30.01 -23.93
N GLU A 196 18.78 -28.90 -24.31
CA GLU A 196 19.29 -27.94 -23.33
C GLU A 196 18.15 -27.19 -22.62
N VAL A 197 17.08 -26.81 -23.32
CA VAL A 197 15.87 -26.22 -22.70
C VAL A 197 15.26 -27.19 -21.68
N ALA A 198 15.08 -28.46 -22.05
CA ALA A 198 14.52 -29.47 -21.15
C ALA A 198 15.38 -29.68 -19.89
N LYS A 199 16.70 -29.72 -20.07
CA LYS A 199 17.67 -29.81 -18.97
C LYS A 199 17.59 -28.58 -18.06
N THR A 200 17.45 -27.38 -18.62
CA THR A 200 17.32 -26.13 -17.86
C THR A 200 16.03 -26.10 -17.04
N LEU A 201 14.91 -26.52 -17.63
CA LEU A 201 13.62 -26.68 -16.92
C LEU A 201 13.71 -27.70 -15.79
N HIS A 202 14.34 -28.85 -16.04
CA HIS A 202 14.51 -29.89 -15.01
C HIS A 202 15.39 -29.40 -13.85
N ALA A 203 16.48 -28.69 -14.15
CA ALA A 203 17.35 -28.10 -13.14
C ALA A 203 16.61 -27.04 -12.29
N ALA A 204 15.78 -26.20 -12.93
CA ALA A 204 14.95 -25.22 -12.23
C ALA A 204 13.92 -25.90 -11.29
N ALA A 205 13.20 -26.92 -11.79
CA ALA A 205 12.24 -27.68 -10.99
C ALA A 205 12.89 -28.38 -9.79
N MET A 206 14.07 -28.99 -9.99
CA MET A 206 14.84 -29.62 -8.91
C MET A 206 15.33 -28.60 -7.88
N ALA A 207 15.77 -27.41 -8.32
CA ALA A 207 16.19 -26.33 -7.43
C ALA A 207 15.01 -25.82 -6.58
N GLU A 208 13.82 -25.71 -7.17
CA GLU A 208 12.61 -25.28 -6.47
C GLU A 208 12.08 -26.34 -5.50
N GLN A 209 12.13 -27.62 -5.86
CA GLN A 209 11.86 -28.74 -4.95
C GLN A 209 12.85 -28.77 -3.78
N LYS A 210 14.14 -28.50 -4.04
CA LYS A 210 15.14 -28.44 -2.97
C LYS A 210 14.94 -27.23 -2.05
N ARG A 211 14.56 -26.06 -2.60
CA ARG A 211 14.24 -24.85 -1.82
C ARG A 211 12.99 -25.04 -0.96
N SER A 212 11.92 -25.59 -1.52
CA SER A 212 10.69 -25.90 -0.79
C SER A 212 10.90 -27.00 0.26
N ALA A 213 11.69 -28.03 -0.04
CA ALA A 213 12.09 -29.04 0.95
C ALA A 213 12.97 -28.46 2.07
N GLN A 214 13.88 -27.51 1.76
CA GLN A 214 14.64 -26.79 2.80
C GLN A 214 13.78 -25.83 3.63
N GLN A 215 12.76 -25.21 3.03
CA GLN A 215 11.81 -24.36 3.74
C GLN A 215 10.82 -25.18 4.58
N ALA A 216 10.47 -26.40 4.17
CA ALA A 216 9.61 -27.30 4.94
C ALA A 216 10.39 -28.07 6.04
N ALA A 217 11.67 -28.38 5.81
CA ALA A 217 12.55 -29.00 6.81
C ALA A 217 12.99 -27.99 7.89
N ARG A 218 12.95 -26.68 7.59
CA ARG A 218 12.88 -25.64 8.61
C ARG A 218 11.41 -25.56 9.07
N GLY A 219 11.03 -26.33 10.10
CA GLY A 219 9.75 -26.12 10.79
C GLY A 219 9.55 -24.65 11.21
N PRO A 220 8.35 -24.21 11.64
CA PRO A 220 8.11 -22.81 11.99
C PRO A 220 9.11 -22.39 13.07
N GLN A 221 10.14 -21.66 12.65
CA GLN A 221 11.15 -21.14 13.55
C GLN A 221 10.59 -19.89 14.22
N PRO A 222 10.75 -19.73 15.54
CA PRO A 222 10.53 -18.45 16.19
C PRO A 222 11.44 -17.43 15.49
N GLN A 223 10.84 -16.35 14.99
CA GLN A 223 11.58 -15.26 14.34
C GLN A 223 12.52 -14.62 15.36
N GLY A 224 13.81 -14.93 15.23
CA GLY A 224 14.89 -14.35 16.01
C GLY A 224 16.15 -14.20 15.17
N LEU A 225 16.58 -12.94 15.04
CA LEU A 225 17.89 -12.41 14.65
C LEU A 225 18.23 -12.29 13.13
N PRO A 226 18.46 -11.06 12.62
CA PRO A 226 19.18 -10.80 11.38
C PRO A 226 20.71 -10.99 11.53
N PRO A 227 21.45 -11.10 10.41
CA PRO A 227 22.89 -11.37 10.41
C PRO A 227 23.70 -10.21 10.97
N GLN A 228 24.78 -10.54 11.70
CA GLN A 228 25.80 -9.60 12.15
C GLN A 228 26.46 -8.89 10.95
N HIS A 229 26.35 -7.56 10.91
CA HIS A 229 27.14 -6.69 10.05
C HIS A 229 28.36 -6.17 10.83
N ASP A 230 29.47 -5.98 10.11
CA ASP A 230 30.77 -5.48 10.58
C ASP A 230 30.68 -4.20 11.45
N PRO A 231 31.58 -4.01 12.43
CA PRO A 231 31.56 -2.88 13.35
C PRO A 231 32.14 -1.62 12.69
N GLY A 232 31.28 -0.67 12.29
CA GLY A 232 31.79 0.59 11.77
C GLY A 232 30.81 1.65 11.25
N MET A 233 29.61 1.82 11.83
CA MET A 233 28.85 3.10 11.85
C MET A 233 27.45 2.87 12.48
N PRO A 234 26.96 3.72 13.40
CA PRO A 234 25.62 3.56 13.97
C PRO A 234 24.54 4.28 13.12
N PRO A 235 23.44 3.60 12.73
CA PRO A 235 22.19 4.25 12.32
C PRO A 235 21.33 4.62 13.56
N PRO A 236 20.62 5.76 13.54
CA PRO A 236 19.78 6.18 14.65
C PRO A 236 18.36 5.65 14.47
N GLU A 237 18.06 4.43 14.93
CA GLU A 237 16.68 3.93 15.00
C GLU A 237 16.64 2.61 15.79
N ALA A 238 16.62 2.69 17.13
CA ALA A 238 16.31 1.54 17.98
C ALA A 238 15.97 1.97 19.41
N MET A 239 14.77 2.56 19.61
CA MET A 239 13.95 2.36 20.81
C MET A 239 12.49 2.68 20.46
N ALA A 240 11.84 1.77 19.73
CA ALA A 240 10.39 1.67 19.76
C ALA A 240 10.10 0.19 20.05
N GLU A 241 10.01 -0.13 21.34
CA GLU A 241 9.34 -1.36 21.74
C GLU A 241 7.95 -1.34 21.09
N GLN A 242 7.66 -2.34 20.25
CA GLN A 242 6.30 -2.55 19.77
C GLN A 242 5.47 -3.02 20.95
N VAL A 243 4.92 -2.07 21.69
CA VAL A 243 3.86 -2.31 22.66
C VAL A 243 2.64 -2.76 21.86
N GLU A 244 2.13 -3.96 22.09
CA GLU A 244 0.79 -4.34 21.64
C GLU A 244 -0.22 -3.41 22.34
N VAL A 245 -0.62 -2.33 21.67
CA VAL A 245 -1.61 -1.40 22.21
C VAL A 245 -2.99 -1.97 21.97
N ASP A 246 -3.78 -2.16 23.04
CA ASP A 246 -5.19 -2.56 22.95
C ASP A 246 -5.95 -1.57 22.04
N PRO A 247 -6.66 -2.02 20.99
CA PRO A 247 -7.44 -1.16 20.10
C PRO A 247 -8.39 -0.19 20.82
N ARG A 248 -8.89 -0.55 22.01
CA ARG A 248 -9.70 0.37 22.82
C ARG A 248 -8.87 1.54 23.35
N THR A 249 -7.65 1.28 23.80
CA THR A 249 -6.75 2.31 24.34
C THR A 249 -6.46 3.38 23.31
N VAL A 250 -6.33 2.99 22.03
CA VAL A 250 -6.13 3.95 20.92
C VAL A 250 -7.30 4.92 20.78
N VAL A 251 -8.54 4.44 20.90
CA VAL A 251 -9.74 5.30 20.81
C VAL A 251 -9.94 6.15 22.06
N GLU A 252 -9.64 5.61 23.24
CA GLU A 252 -9.65 6.41 24.48
C GLU A 252 -8.61 7.54 24.39
N ASP A 253 -7.39 7.26 23.91
CA ASP A 253 -6.34 8.27 23.76
C ASP A 253 -6.68 9.30 22.67
N ASP A 254 -7.33 8.88 21.58
CA ASP A 254 -7.77 9.78 20.51
C ASP A 254 -8.89 10.73 20.97
N LEU A 255 -9.86 10.22 21.74
CA LEU A 255 -10.93 11.04 22.33
C LEU A 255 -10.37 12.04 23.33
N ILE A 256 -9.40 11.64 24.16
CA ILE A 256 -8.75 12.54 25.12
C ILE A 256 -7.89 13.59 24.40
N ARG A 257 -7.20 13.21 23.31
CA ARG A 257 -6.49 14.19 22.47
C ARG A 257 -7.48 15.21 21.91
N ALA A 258 -8.59 14.78 21.34
CA ALA A 258 -9.60 15.67 20.80
C ALA A 258 -10.21 16.58 21.89
N LEU A 259 -10.48 16.02 23.08
CA LEU A 259 -10.95 16.78 24.24
C LEU A 259 -9.96 17.87 24.66
N LEU A 260 -8.65 17.58 24.62
CA LEU A 260 -7.61 18.55 24.96
C LEU A 260 -7.41 19.60 23.87
N GLU A 261 -7.36 19.17 22.60
CA GLU A 261 -7.04 20.03 21.45
C GLU A 261 -8.20 20.98 21.13
N TYR A 262 -9.44 20.51 21.23
CA TYR A 262 -10.64 21.24 20.82
C TYR A 262 -11.57 21.60 21.99
N ALA A 263 -11.08 21.59 23.23
CA ALA A 263 -11.89 21.78 24.45
C ALA A 263 -12.83 23.00 24.39
N THR A 264 -12.32 24.12 23.87
CA THR A 264 -12.98 25.43 23.83
C THR A 264 -13.69 25.72 22.51
N ASP A 265 -13.57 24.84 21.52
CA ASP A 265 -14.26 24.99 20.24
C ASP A 265 -15.75 24.71 20.40
N THR A 266 -16.59 25.55 19.80
CA THR A 266 -18.04 25.39 19.85
C THR A 266 -18.53 24.49 18.72
N VAL A 267 -19.51 23.64 19.03
CA VAL A 267 -20.13 22.70 18.12
C VAL A 267 -21.64 22.91 18.14
N SER A 268 -22.26 22.90 16.97
CA SER A 268 -23.71 23.08 16.83
C SER A 268 -24.45 21.77 17.05
N VAL A 269 -25.33 21.75 18.05
CA VAL A 269 -26.23 20.63 18.34
C VAL A 269 -27.64 21.03 17.95
N THR A 270 -28.31 20.15 17.22
CA THR A 270 -29.73 20.34 16.85
C THR A 270 -30.60 19.62 17.87
N LEU A 271 -31.45 20.36 18.55
CA LEU A 271 -32.46 19.80 19.46
C LEU A 271 -33.73 19.52 18.65
N GLU A 272 -34.17 18.26 18.68
CA GLU A 272 -35.46 17.87 18.10
C GLU A 272 -36.59 18.50 18.94
N ALA A 273 -37.53 19.15 18.27
CA ALA A 273 -38.68 19.77 18.93
C ALA A 273 -39.56 18.72 19.62
N GLU A 274 -39.90 18.93 20.90
CA GLU A 274 -40.76 18.00 21.67
C GLU A 274 -42.21 17.97 21.15
N THR A 275 -42.62 18.95 20.33
CA THR A 275 -43.96 19.00 19.73
C THR A 275 -43.92 19.29 18.23
N ASP A 276 -44.82 18.63 17.48
CA ASP A 276 -45.04 18.85 16.05
C ASP A 276 -45.41 20.33 15.79
N GLY A 277 -44.42 21.14 15.40
CA GLY A 277 -44.62 22.54 15.01
C GLY A 277 -43.59 23.55 15.52
N GLU A 278 -42.72 23.18 16.45
CA GLU A 278 -41.61 24.05 16.87
C GLU A 278 -40.38 23.85 15.96
N ALA A 279 -39.68 24.95 15.66
CA ALA A 279 -38.46 24.89 14.86
C ALA A 279 -37.35 24.25 15.70
N ALA A 280 -36.59 23.33 15.10
CA ALA A 280 -35.41 22.75 15.74
C ALA A 280 -34.47 23.87 16.19
N GLU A 281 -34.18 23.92 17.49
CA GLU A 281 -33.28 24.90 18.07
C GLU A 281 -31.84 24.43 17.87
N VAL A 282 -31.00 25.29 17.30
CA VAL A 282 -29.58 25.03 17.12
C VAL A 282 -28.85 25.69 18.27
N LEU A 283 -28.24 24.88 19.13
CA LEU A 283 -27.50 25.36 20.30
C LEU A 283 -26.00 25.15 20.07
N GLU A 284 -25.20 26.19 20.34
CA GLU A 284 -23.74 26.10 20.26
C GLU A 284 -23.17 25.74 21.64
N VAL A 285 -22.64 24.54 21.76
CA VAL A 285 -22.06 24.00 23.00
C VAL A 285 -20.55 23.88 22.85
N PRO A 286 -19.73 24.22 23.85
CA PRO A 286 -18.32 23.88 23.87
C PRO A 286 -18.11 22.36 23.74
N PHE A 287 -17.13 21.95 22.93
CA PHE A 287 -16.88 20.53 22.67
C PHE A 287 -16.58 19.74 23.95
N ALA A 288 -15.85 20.34 24.91
CA ALA A 288 -15.59 19.68 26.19
C ALA A 288 -16.86 19.36 26.98
N GLU A 289 -17.81 20.29 27.01
CA GLU A 289 -19.10 20.09 27.69
C GLU A 289 -19.90 18.98 27.00
N LEU A 290 -19.93 18.98 25.67
CA LEU A 290 -20.62 17.95 24.89
C LEU A 290 -20.01 16.56 25.12
N VAL A 291 -18.67 16.44 25.11
CA VAL A 291 -17.97 15.16 25.33
C VAL A 291 -18.30 14.61 26.71
N ILE A 292 -18.20 15.43 27.77
CA ILE A 292 -18.45 15.00 29.14
C ILE A 292 -19.92 14.63 29.34
N HIS A 293 -20.85 15.46 28.86
CA HIS A 293 -22.28 15.17 28.92
C HIS A 293 -22.62 13.83 28.25
N ARG A 294 -22.07 13.56 27.06
CA ARG A 294 -22.32 12.30 26.34
C ARG A 294 -21.72 11.09 27.05
N LEU A 295 -20.53 11.22 27.63
CA LEU A 295 -19.92 10.14 28.42
C LEU A 295 -20.76 9.81 29.67
N GLU A 296 -21.32 10.83 30.33
CA GLU A 296 -22.19 10.67 31.50
C GLU A 296 -23.57 10.11 31.12
N GLU A 297 -24.17 10.60 30.03
CA GLU A 297 -25.46 10.12 29.49
C GLU A 297 -25.40 8.64 29.11
N GLU A 298 -24.33 8.22 28.41
CA GLU A 298 -24.14 6.83 27.98
C GLU A 298 -23.49 5.94 29.06
N GLY A 299 -23.07 6.52 30.19
CA GLY A 299 -22.43 5.80 31.30
C GLY A 299 -21.08 5.17 30.93
N ILE A 300 -20.34 5.75 29.99
CA ILE A 300 -19.07 5.22 29.49
C ILE A 300 -17.92 5.62 30.43
N GLN A 301 -17.18 4.63 30.94
CA GLN A 301 -15.98 4.83 31.74
C GLN A 301 -14.71 4.51 30.94
N MET A 302 -13.66 5.30 31.16
CA MET A 302 -12.35 5.08 30.56
C MET A 302 -11.64 3.94 31.29
N ARG A 303 -11.09 2.96 30.56
CA ARG A 303 -10.34 1.84 31.18
C ARG A 303 -8.95 2.26 31.59
N GLN A 304 -8.34 3.18 30.84
CA GLN A 304 -7.03 3.71 31.20
C GLN A 304 -7.16 4.66 32.40
N PRO A 305 -6.46 4.40 33.53
CA PRO A 305 -6.57 5.21 34.75
C PRO A 305 -6.26 6.70 34.52
N MET A 306 -5.31 6.99 33.62
CA MET A 306 -4.94 8.36 33.27
C MET A 306 -6.04 9.08 32.49
N ASN A 307 -6.70 8.39 31.54
CA ASN A 307 -7.80 8.98 30.76
C ASN A 307 -9.01 9.25 31.66
N GLN A 308 -9.30 8.34 32.59
CA GLN A 308 -10.36 8.53 33.57
C GLN A 308 -10.08 9.73 34.50
N THR A 309 -8.82 9.92 34.91
CA THR A 309 -8.43 11.04 35.76
C THR A 309 -8.60 12.38 35.04
N LEU A 310 -8.24 12.45 33.76
CA LEU A 310 -8.46 13.64 32.93
C LEU A 310 -9.94 13.96 32.78
N VAL A 311 -10.77 12.97 32.42
CA VAL A 311 -12.23 13.16 32.30
C VAL A 311 -12.85 13.67 33.61
N GLN A 312 -12.45 13.12 34.76
CA GLN A 312 -12.92 13.58 36.07
C GLN A 312 -12.52 15.02 36.38
N ARG A 313 -11.31 15.44 35.99
CA ARG A 313 -10.87 16.83 36.16
C ARG A 313 -11.68 17.79 35.28
N PHE A 314 -11.96 17.40 34.03
CA PHE A 314 -12.83 18.16 33.13
C PHE A 314 -14.25 18.27 33.69
N SER A 315 -14.85 17.18 34.16
CA SER A 315 -16.18 17.17 34.80
C SER A 315 -16.22 18.10 36.04
N ALA A 316 -15.22 18.02 36.93
CA ALA A 316 -15.17 18.85 38.14
C ALA A 316 -14.99 20.36 37.86
N GLU A 317 -14.30 20.75 36.79
CA GLU A 317 -14.17 22.17 36.42
C GLU A 317 -15.40 22.68 35.65
N LEU A 318 -16.07 21.82 34.89
CA LEU A 318 -17.35 22.14 34.24
C LEU A 318 -18.45 22.42 35.26
N ASP A 319 -18.46 21.73 36.40
CA ASP A 319 -19.34 22.05 37.55
C ASP A 319 -19.18 23.49 38.06
N HIS A 320 -18.03 24.12 37.79
CA HIS A 320 -17.72 25.50 38.14
C HIS A 320 -17.83 26.48 36.95
N GLU A 321 -18.47 26.06 35.85
CA GLU A 321 -18.60 26.81 34.59
C GLU A 321 -17.23 27.19 33.97
N ARG A 322 -16.21 26.34 34.15
CA ARG A 322 -14.85 26.56 33.62
C ARG A 322 -14.43 25.43 32.70
N ILE A 323 -13.77 25.79 31.60
CA ILE A 323 -13.17 24.83 30.68
C ILE A 323 -11.65 24.87 30.89
N LEU A 324 -11.07 23.71 31.20
CA LEU A 324 -9.63 23.55 31.33
C LEU A 324 -8.95 23.76 29.98
N THR A 325 -7.96 24.65 29.93
CA THR A 325 -7.13 24.81 28.74
C THR A 325 -5.88 23.92 28.81
N PRO A 326 -5.35 23.46 27.67
CA PRO A 326 -4.09 22.72 27.61
C PRO A 326 -2.92 23.41 28.33
N GLU A 327 -2.90 24.74 28.27
CA GLU A 327 -1.89 25.59 28.91
C GLU A 327 -1.93 25.51 30.43
N GLN A 328 -3.12 25.39 31.02
CA GLN A 328 -3.31 25.19 32.46
C GLN A 328 -2.93 23.78 32.89
N LEU A 329 -3.27 22.77 32.08
CA LEU A 329 -2.94 21.36 32.34
C LEU A 329 -1.44 21.06 32.18
N THR A 330 -0.71 21.85 31.38
CA THR A 330 0.76 21.75 31.27
C THR A 330 1.48 22.30 32.51
N GLN A 331 0.81 23.15 33.31
CA GLN A 331 1.32 23.73 34.55
C GLN A 331 0.85 22.98 35.81
N ASP A 332 0.21 21.82 35.65
CA ASP A 332 -0.34 21.02 36.73
C ASP A 332 0.76 20.47 37.66
N GLN A 333 0.41 20.02 38.87
CA GLN A 333 1.40 19.42 39.79
C GLN A 333 1.75 17.97 39.43
N ASP A 334 0.90 17.32 38.64
CA ASP A 334 1.06 15.92 38.25
C ASP A 334 1.91 15.78 36.97
N HIS A 335 3.11 15.22 37.13
CA HIS A 335 4.08 15.05 36.04
C HIS A 335 3.59 14.09 34.95
N ASP A 336 2.76 13.10 35.28
CA ASP A 336 2.27 12.13 34.30
C ASP A 336 1.16 12.73 33.43
N VAL A 337 0.33 13.61 34.01
CA VAL A 337 -0.65 14.43 33.28
C VAL A 337 0.06 15.37 32.31
N GLN A 338 1.11 16.05 32.76
CA GLN A 338 1.91 16.94 31.90
C GLN A 338 2.50 16.20 30.69
N GLN A 339 3.07 15.00 30.90
CA GLN A 339 3.64 14.20 29.80
C GLN A 339 2.57 13.79 28.79
N LYS A 340 1.37 13.40 29.28
CA LYS A 340 0.27 13.00 28.39
C LYS A 340 -0.28 14.17 27.59
N VAL A 341 -0.45 15.33 28.22
CA VAL A 341 -0.89 16.57 27.55
C VAL A 341 0.16 17.01 26.53
N ALA A 342 1.44 17.01 26.88
CA ALA A 342 2.53 17.35 25.96
C ALA A 342 2.58 16.40 24.76
N GLY A 343 2.36 15.09 24.96
CA GLY A 343 2.27 14.11 23.88
C GLY A 343 1.08 14.33 22.95
N ALA A 344 -0.09 14.66 23.51
CA ALA A 344 -1.29 14.96 22.74
C ALA A 344 -1.17 16.25 21.90
N MET A 345 -0.40 17.23 22.38
CA MET A 345 -0.18 18.52 21.71
C MET A 345 0.83 18.46 20.55
N ILE A 346 1.53 17.34 20.37
CA ILE A 346 2.45 17.17 19.22
C ILE A 346 1.60 16.85 17.98
N GLN A 347 1.28 17.88 17.20
CA GLN A 347 0.67 17.71 15.89
C GLN A 347 1.66 17.00 14.95
N GLN A 348 1.44 15.71 14.70
CA GLN A 348 2.31 14.92 13.82
C GLN A 348 2.22 15.36 12.35
N HIS A 349 1.13 16.01 11.93
CA HIS A 349 0.90 16.40 10.54
C HIS A 349 0.22 17.76 10.43
N VAL A 350 0.91 18.74 9.85
CA VAL A 350 0.35 20.07 9.54
C VAL A 350 0.08 20.16 8.05
N LEU A 351 -1.16 20.52 7.68
CA LEU A 351 -1.54 20.77 6.28
C LEU A 351 -0.77 21.97 5.72
N SER A 352 -0.17 21.80 4.54
CA SER A 352 0.57 22.90 3.90
C SER A 352 -0.39 24.06 3.56
N PRO A 353 -0.06 25.32 3.91
CA PRO A 353 -0.88 26.48 3.57
C PRO A 353 -1.06 26.68 2.05
N ASN A 354 -0.22 26.05 1.23
CA ASN A 354 -0.34 26.06 -0.22
C ASN A 354 -1.66 25.46 -0.73
N TRP A 355 -2.31 24.56 0.03
CA TRP A 355 -3.60 23.97 -0.35
C TRP A 355 -4.69 25.05 -0.48
N SER A 356 -4.80 25.92 0.51
CA SER A 356 -5.76 27.03 0.51
C SER A 356 -5.28 28.21 -0.34
N GLU A 357 -4.02 28.64 -0.19
CA GLU A 357 -3.50 29.85 -0.83
C GLU A 357 -3.24 29.69 -2.34
N ARG A 358 -2.68 28.54 -2.76
CA ARG A 358 -2.25 28.32 -4.15
C ARG A 358 -3.26 27.51 -4.94
N HIS A 359 -3.85 26.50 -4.32
CA HIS A 359 -4.74 25.56 -5.02
C HIS A 359 -6.23 25.85 -4.81
N LYS A 360 -6.59 26.77 -3.90
CA LYS A 360 -7.98 27.07 -3.51
C LYS A 360 -8.79 25.81 -3.15
N ILE A 361 -8.10 24.83 -2.59
CA ILE A 361 -8.69 23.61 -2.07
C ILE A 361 -8.77 23.79 -0.56
N TYR A 362 -9.98 23.68 -0.02
CA TYR A 362 -10.26 23.76 1.40
C TYR A 362 -10.58 22.34 1.88
N PRO A 363 -9.56 21.55 2.26
CA PRO A 363 -9.80 20.21 2.77
C PRO A 363 -10.58 20.30 4.08
N VAL A 364 -11.50 19.36 4.27
CA VAL A 364 -12.21 19.18 5.54
C VAL A 364 -11.16 18.92 6.61
N VAL A 365 -11.09 19.77 7.62
CA VAL A 365 -10.17 19.60 8.74
C VAL A 365 -10.86 18.82 9.85
N GLU A 366 -10.08 18.23 10.76
CA GLU A 366 -10.60 17.50 11.91
C GLU A 366 -11.58 18.34 12.75
N LYS A 367 -11.31 19.65 12.87
CA LYS A 367 -12.22 20.63 13.49
C LYS A 367 -13.60 20.71 12.84
N ASP A 368 -13.73 20.41 11.55
CA ASP A 368 -15.02 20.40 10.86
C ASP A 368 -15.81 19.10 11.11
N GLN A 369 -15.18 18.08 11.72
CA GLN A 369 -15.73 16.73 11.92
C GLN A 369 -15.79 16.31 13.40
N LEU A 370 -15.77 17.27 14.34
CA LEU A 370 -15.76 16.97 15.77
C LEU A 370 -16.98 16.14 16.23
N MET A 371 -18.16 16.38 15.65
CA MET A 371 -19.36 15.57 15.93
C MET A 371 -19.21 14.13 15.46
N ASP A 372 -18.77 13.93 14.22
CA ASP A 372 -18.58 12.59 13.64
C ASP A 372 -17.50 11.81 14.41
N LEU A 373 -16.45 12.50 14.84
CA LEU A 373 -15.39 11.94 15.68
C LEU A 373 -15.94 11.50 17.02
N LEU A 374 -16.68 12.36 17.72
CA LEU A 374 -17.29 12.05 19.02
C LEU A 374 -18.26 10.87 18.92
N GLU A 375 -19.21 10.90 17.98
CA GLU A 375 -20.15 9.80 17.78
C GLU A 375 -19.44 8.48 17.44
N SER A 376 -18.44 8.53 16.55
CA SER A 376 -17.67 7.36 16.18
C SER A 376 -16.88 6.79 17.36
N ALA A 377 -16.29 7.65 18.19
CA ALA A 377 -15.53 7.25 19.37
C ALA A 377 -16.45 6.61 20.42
N LEU A 378 -17.56 7.26 20.79
CA LEU A 378 -18.52 6.76 21.77
C LEU A 378 -19.09 5.39 21.35
N ARG A 379 -19.55 5.28 20.10
CA ARG A 379 -20.09 4.01 19.56
C ARG A 379 -19.04 2.89 19.56
N ARG A 380 -17.76 3.18 19.32
CA ARG A 380 -16.67 2.20 19.40
C ARG A 380 -16.40 1.78 20.84
N LEU A 381 -16.34 2.73 21.77
CA LEU A 381 -16.18 2.46 23.20
C LEU A 381 -17.32 1.58 23.73
N HIS A 382 -18.56 1.97 23.42
CA HIS A 382 -19.76 1.21 23.74
C HIS A 382 -19.74 -0.20 23.13
N LEU A 383 -19.36 -0.35 21.86
CA LEU A 383 -19.22 -1.65 21.21
C LEU A 383 -18.23 -2.57 21.93
N TRP A 384 -17.10 -2.04 22.40
CA TRP A 384 -16.13 -2.82 23.16
C TRP A 384 -16.61 -3.20 24.57
N ASP A 385 -17.45 -2.38 25.20
CA ASP A 385 -18.09 -2.75 26.47
C ASP A 385 -19.17 -3.81 26.27
N LEU A 386 -20.00 -3.69 25.24
CA LEU A 386 -20.97 -4.72 24.88
C LEU A 386 -20.30 -6.05 24.55
N LYS A 387 -19.19 -6.04 23.80
CA LYS A 387 -18.42 -7.26 23.50
C LYS A 387 -17.84 -7.90 24.75
N LYS A 388 -17.34 -7.10 25.69
CA LYS A 388 -16.83 -7.60 26.98
C LYS A 388 -17.96 -8.18 27.82
N ALA A 389 -19.10 -7.49 27.92
CA ALA A 389 -20.28 -7.98 28.62
C ALA A 389 -20.81 -9.29 27.99
N SER A 390 -20.87 -9.41 26.66
CA SER A 390 -21.26 -10.65 25.97
C SER A 390 -20.29 -11.80 26.26
N ALA A 391 -18.98 -11.52 26.34
CA ALA A 391 -17.97 -12.51 26.71
C ALA A 391 -18.11 -12.97 28.18
N GLU A 392 -18.37 -12.05 29.11
CA GLU A 392 -18.59 -12.34 30.53
C GLU A 392 -19.87 -13.17 30.75
N VAL A 393 -20.98 -12.80 30.12
CA VAL A 393 -22.24 -13.58 30.16
C VAL A 393 -22.04 -14.96 29.53
N SER A 394 -21.29 -15.04 28.42
CA SER A 394 -20.95 -16.33 27.80
C SER A 394 -20.07 -17.21 28.70
N ALA A 395 -19.14 -16.61 29.46
CA ALA A 395 -18.32 -17.33 30.43
C ALA A 395 -19.14 -17.81 31.63
N GLN A 396 -20.10 -17.01 32.11
CA GLN A 396 -21.04 -17.40 33.16
C GLN A 396 -21.91 -18.57 32.73
N LEU A 397 -22.43 -18.57 31.49
CA LEU A 397 -23.19 -19.68 30.91
C LEU A 397 -22.39 -20.99 30.76
N GLN A 398 -21.05 -20.93 30.73
CA GLN A 398 -20.18 -22.12 30.69
C GLN A 398 -19.86 -22.70 32.08
N GLY A 399 -20.22 -22.00 33.16
CA GLY A 399 -20.06 -22.49 34.53
C GLY A 399 -20.98 -23.68 34.81
N ALA A 400 -20.43 -24.76 35.39
CA ALA A 400 -21.22 -25.93 35.76
C ALA A 400 -22.14 -25.62 36.97
N ASP A 401 -23.41 -26.07 36.89
CA ASP A 401 -24.43 -26.07 37.95
C ASP A 401 -25.17 -24.73 38.23
N LEU A 402 -25.73 -24.12 37.17
CA LEU A 402 -26.64 -22.96 37.27
C LEU A 402 -28.11 -23.39 37.46
N PRO A 403 -28.88 -22.74 38.35
CA PRO A 403 -30.34 -22.90 38.42
C PRO A 403 -31.01 -22.52 37.09
N VAL A 404 -32.06 -23.25 36.70
CA VAL A 404 -32.77 -23.07 35.40
C VAL A 404 -33.30 -21.64 35.21
N ASP A 405 -33.72 -20.97 36.29
CA ASP A 405 -34.19 -19.58 36.22
C ASP A 405 -33.04 -18.60 35.93
N THR A 406 -31.86 -18.83 36.53
CA THR A 406 -30.66 -18.01 36.30
C THR A 406 -30.08 -18.21 34.89
N GLU A 407 -30.13 -19.43 34.37
CA GLU A 407 -29.71 -19.72 32.99
C GLU A 407 -30.61 -19.00 31.96
N ARG A 408 -31.93 -18.98 32.21
CA ARG A 408 -32.90 -18.30 31.35
C ARG A 408 -32.68 -16.78 31.35
N ASP A 409 -32.41 -16.18 32.50
CA ASP A 409 -32.14 -14.75 32.62
C ASP A 409 -30.83 -14.35 31.92
N LEU A 410 -29.77 -15.16 32.06
CA LEU A 410 -28.48 -14.94 31.38
C LEU A 410 -28.60 -15.10 29.85
N LEU A 411 -29.41 -16.04 29.37
CA LEU A 411 -29.70 -16.19 27.94
C LEU A 411 -30.48 -14.98 27.39
N ALA A 412 -31.47 -14.48 28.13
CA ALA A 412 -32.20 -13.27 27.74
C ALA A 412 -31.28 -12.05 27.66
N GLN A 413 -30.42 -11.87 28.67
CA GLN A 413 -29.41 -10.81 28.70
C GLN A 413 -28.43 -10.91 27.52
N LYS A 414 -27.98 -12.13 27.17
CA LYS A 414 -27.09 -12.33 26.01
C LYS A 414 -27.76 -11.95 24.69
N VAL A 415 -29.02 -12.34 24.49
CA VAL A 415 -29.77 -12.01 23.26
C VAL A 415 -29.94 -10.50 23.11
N GLU A 416 -30.19 -9.79 24.21
CA GLU A 416 -30.29 -8.33 24.23
C GLU A 416 -28.96 -7.65 23.88
N ILE A 417 -27.86 -8.08 24.51
CA ILE A 417 -26.50 -7.57 24.21
C ILE A 417 -26.12 -7.82 22.75
N ASP A 418 -26.36 -9.03 22.23
CA ASP A 418 -26.04 -9.37 20.83
C ASP A 418 -26.95 -8.63 19.82
N ALA A 419 -28.14 -8.20 20.23
CA ALA A 419 -28.98 -7.31 19.43
C ALA A 419 -28.41 -5.88 19.38
N GLN A 420 -27.99 -5.35 20.54
CA GLN A 420 -27.32 -4.04 20.64
C GLN A 420 -26.00 -4.00 19.86
N ILE A 421 -25.17 -5.06 19.93
CA ILE A 421 -23.93 -5.17 19.13
C ILE A 421 -24.24 -5.06 17.63
N ARG A 422 -25.27 -5.77 17.16
CA ARG A 422 -25.67 -5.73 15.73
C ARG A 422 -26.17 -4.35 15.32
N GLN A 423 -26.95 -3.68 16.16
CA GLN A 423 -27.43 -2.32 15.92
C GLN A 423 -26.25 -1.33 15.85
N THR A 424 -25.29 -1.41 16.76
CA THR A 424 -24.10 -0.55 16.78
C THR A 424 -23.17 -0.83 15.59
N LEU A 425 -23.03 -2.09 15.16
CA LEU A 425 -22.24 -2.44 13.97
C LEU A 425 -22.86 -1.95 12.65
N ALA A 426 -24.18 -1.84 12.57
CA ALA A 426 -24.86 -1.33 11.37
C ALA A 426 -24.45 0.12 11.05
N HIS A 427 -24.10 0.91 12.06
CA HIS A 427 -23.64 2.29 11.90
C HIS A 427 -22.25 2.41 11.25
N PHE A 428 -21.35 1.45 11.49
CA PHE A 428 -19.98 1.47 10.92
C PHE A 428 -19.90 0.94 9.48
N GLY A 429 -21.01 0.48 8.91
CA GLY A 429 -21.08 -0.14 7.59
C GLY A 429 -20.47 -1.55 7.56
N THR A 430 -20.82 -2.31 6.52
CA THR A 430 -20.19 -3.60 6.25
C THR A 430 -19.00 -3.38 5.33
N VAL A 431 -17.79 -3.62 5.82
CA VAL A 431 -16.61 -3.70 4.96
C VAL A 431 -16.68 -5.03 4.21
N ILE A 432 -17.22 -5.01 3.00
CA ILE A 432 -17.06 -6.12 2.05
C ILE A 432 -15.63 -6.01 1.51
N LEU A 433 -14.70 -6.72 2.14
CA LEU A 433 -13.36 -6.91 1.57
C LEU A 433 -13.50 -7.82 0.33
N PRO A 434 -13.06 -7.38 -0.87
CA PRO A 434 -13.04 -8.22 -2.07
C PRO A 434 -11.98 -9.32 -2.01
#